data_AF-A0A1C2HY78-F1
#
_entry.id   AF-A0A1C2HY78-F1
#
_cell.length_a   1.000
_cell.length_b   1.000
_cell.length_c   1.000
_cell.angle_alpha   90.00
_cell.angle_beta   90.00
_cell.angle_gamma   90.00
#
_symmetry.space_group_name_H-M   'P 1'
#
loop_
_entity.id
_entity.type
_entity.pdbx_description
1 polymer ?
#
loop_
_entity_poly.entity_id
_entity_poly.type
_entity_poly.pdbx_seq_one_letter_code
_entity_poly.pdbx_strand_id
1 'polypeptide(L)'
;MAKVNLSEAAGLANVARSTLYSYIRSGKLSVDKDHLGKPQIDTSELVRVFGVLQDNDKDNKRDTEITPDTVTIQSENAALRAENEVLREMLRIREEQLREHQEQESWLRQRLDSLEARLLPSPSAKSWWSRIFGSKG
;
A
#
# COMPACT_ATOMS: atom_id res chain seq x y z
N MET A 1 26.03 -20.02 -9.83
CA MET A 1 25.02 -19.85 -8.77
C MET A 1 25.53 -20.53 -7.50
N ALA A 2 25.02 -20.17 -6.33
CA ALA A 2 25.47 -20.76 -5.06
C ALA A 2 24.91 -22.19 -4.90
N LYS A 3 25.69 -23.09 -4.31
CA LYS A 3 25.25 -24.47 -3.98
C LYS A 3 25.13 -24.62 -2.47
N VAL A 4 24.01 -25.16 -2.02
CA VAL A 4 23.67 -25.34 -0.62
C VAL A 4 23.46 -26.82 -0.28
N ASN A 5 23.68 -27.19 0.97
CA ASN A 5 23.43 -28.56 1.41
C ASN A 5 21.92 -28.83 1.56
N LEU A 6 21.53 -30.09 1.66
CA LEU A 6 20.12 -30.49 1.77
C LEU A 6 19.37 -29.89 2.97
N SER A 7 20.04 -29.64 4.09
CA SER A 7 19.40 -29.08 5.29
C SER A 7 19.06 -27.61 5.07
N GLU A 8 20.02 -26.91 4.49
CA GLU A 8 19.93 -25.50 4.15
C GLU A 8 18.91 -25.29 3.03
N ALA A 9 18.94 -26.11 1.99
CA ALA A 9 17.95 -26.11 0.91
C ALA A 9 16.51 -26.29 1.43
N ALA A 10 16.29 -27.21 2.36
CA ALA A 10 14.99 -27.42 2.99
C ALA A 10 14.52 -26.20 3.80
N GLY A 11 15.47 -25.54 4.49
CA GLY A 11 15.21 -24.28 5.17
C GLY A 11 14.84 -23.17 4.19
N LEU A 12 15.65 -22.97 3.14
CA LEU A 12 15.46 -21.89 2.16
C LEU A 12 14.14 -22.05 1.40
N ALA A 13 13.76 -23.28 1.08
CA ALA A 13 12.50 -23.58 0.41
C ALA A 13 11.29 -23.64 1.39
N ASN A 14 11.51 -23.52 2.71
CA ASN A 14 10.50 -23.66 3.75
C ASN A 14 9.68 -24.96 3.63
N VAL A 15 10.36 -26.08 3.38
CA VAL A 15 9.74 -27.41 3.24
C VAL A 15 10.44 -28.43 4.11
N ALA A 16 9.72 -29.50 4.47
CA ALA A 16 10.33 -30.66 5.10
C ALA A 16 11.38 -31.31 4.19
N ARG A 17 12.46 -31.86 4.77
CA ARG A 17 13.50 -32.58 4.01
C ARG A 17 12.94 -33.76 3.21
N SER A 18 11.89 -34.40 3.72
CA SER A 18 11.17 -35.49 3.04
C SER A 18 10.56 -35.04 1.71
N THR A 19 10.02 -33.81 1.66
CA THR A 19 9.51 -33.17 0.45
C THR A 19 10.65 -32.99 -0.55
N LEU A 20 11.78 -32.44 -0.11
CA LEU A 20 12.96 -32.25 -0.96
C LEU A 20 13.42 -33.58 -1.58
N TYR A 21 13.52 -34.65 -0.78
CA TYR A 21 13.85 -35.99 -1.28
C TYR A 21 12.82 -36.54 -2.28
N SER A 22 11.53 -36.27 -2.09
CA SER A 22 10.49 -36.66 -3.04
C SER A 22 10.67 -35.98 -4.40
N TYR A 23 11.03 -34.69 -4.38
CA TYR A 23 11.29 -33.90 -5.60
C TYR A 23 12.55 -34.36 -6.31
N ILE A 24 13.59 -34.74 -5.56
CA ILE A 24 14.81 -35.34 -6.13
C ILE A 24 14.49 -36.70 -6.76
N ARG A 25 13.79 -37.59 -6.04
CA ARG A 25 13.43 -38.93 -6.56
C ARG A 25 12.52 -38.87 -7.79
N SER A 26 11.66 -37.86 -7.88
CA SER A 26 10.78 -37.63 -9.04
C SER A 26 11.45 -36.87 -10.18
N GLY A 27 12.72 -36.47 -10.03
CA GLY A 27 13.48 -35.73 -11.05
C GLY A 27 13.06 -34.26 -11.20
N LYS A 28 12.22 -33.73 -10.31
CA LYS A 28 11.77 -32.33 -10.34
C LYS A 28 12.84 -31.35 -9.87
N LEU A 29 13.76 -31.83 -9.03
CA LEU A 29 14.85 -31.06 -8.44
C LEU A 29 16.18 -31.76 -8.75
N SER A 30 17.11 -31.04 -9.38
CA SER A 30 18.46 -31.54 -9.64
C SER A 30 19.33 -31.47 -8.39
N VAL A 31 20.21 -32.46 -8.23
CA VAL A 31 21.16 -32.57 -7.13
C VAL A 31 22.54 -32.91 -7.69
N ASP A 32 23.55 -32.21 -7.20
CA ASP A 32 24.95 -32.45 -7.51
C ASP A 32 25.68 -33.00 -6.27
N LYS A 33 26.92 -33.44 -6.42
CA LYS A 33 27.78 -33.87 -5.32
C LYS A 33 28.96 -32.92 -5.17
N ASP A 34 29.29 -32.58 -3.93
CA ASP A 34 30.50 -31.81 -3.63
C ASP A 34 31.77 -32.66 -3.77
N HIS A 35 32.92 -32.04 -3.53
CA HIS A 35 34.23 -32.71 -3.59
C HIS A 35 34.37 -33.86 -2.58
N LEU A 36 33.51 -33.93 -1.57
CA LEU A 36 33.46 -34.98 -0.55
C LEU A 36 32.33 -36.00 -0.83
N GLY A 37 31.66 -35.89 -1.99
CA GLY A 37 30.57 -36.78 -2.40
C GLY A 37 29.21 -36.50 -1.74
N LYS A 38 29.07 -35.40 -0.98
CA LYS A 38 27.82 -35.03 -0.30
C LYS A 38 26.86 -34.30 -1.24
N PRO A 39 25.55 -34.53 -1.13
CA PRO A 39 24.57 -33.93 -2.03
C PRO A 39 24.41 -32.43 -1.77
N GLN A 40 24.46 -31.65 -2.85
CA GLN A 40 24.25 -30.21 -2.87
C GLN A 40 23.24 -29.83 -3.95
N ILE A 41 22.49 -28.77 -3.70
CA ILE A 41 21.46 -28.27 -4.61
C ILE A 41 21.81 -26.81 -4.95
N ASP A 42 21.68 -26.46 -6.22
CA ASP A 42 21.88 -25.08 -6.66
C ASP A 42 20.70 -24.21 -6.22
N THR A 43 20.96 -22.99 -5.76
CA THR A 43 19.89 -22.06 -5.36
C THR A 43 18.96 -21.71 -6.52
N SER A 44 19.44 -21.74 -7.76
CA SER A 44 18.59 -21.57 -8.96
C SER A 44 17.57 -22.69 -9.12
N GLU A 45 17.92 -23.93 -8.79
CA GLU A 45 17.00 -25.06 -8.80
C GLU A 45 15.93 -24.91 -7.72
N LEU A 46 16.30 -24.40 -6.55
CA LEU A 46 15.34 -24.10 -5.48
C LEU A 46 14.39 -22.98 -5.89
N VAL A 47 14.89 -21.90 -6.50
CA VAL A 47 14.04 -20.80 -6.99
C VAL A 47 13.10 -21.28 -8.10
N ARG A 48 13.60 -22.11 -9.03
CA ARG A 48 12.80 -22.67 -10.13
C ARG A 48 11.65 -23.53 -9.62
N VAL A 49 11.86 -24.30 -8.55
CA VAL A 49 10.88 -25.28 -8.06
C VAL A 49 9.95 -24.69 -6.99
N PHE A 50 10.48 -23.87 -6.09
CA PHE A 50 9.78 -23.37 -4.91
C PHE A 50 9.52 -21.85 -4.93
N GLY A 51 10.10 -21.12 -5.88
CA GLY A 51 9.92 -19.67 -6.01
C GLY A 51 10.82 -18.87 -5.07
N VAL A 52 10.25 -17.90 -4.35
CA VAL A 52 11.01 -17.01 -3.46
C VAL A 52 11.55 -17.81 -2.27
N LEU A 53 12.88 -17.80 -2.08
CA LEU A 53 13.53 -18.45 -0.96
C LEU A 53 13.42 -17.59 0.31
N GLN A 54 13.22 -18.24 1.45
CA GLN A 54 13.22 -17.59 2.77
C GLN A 54 14.65 -17.47 3.27
N ASP A 55 15.08 -16.27 3.68
CA ASP A 55 16.32 -16.14 4.43
C ASP A 55 16.18 -16.91 5.74
N ASN A 56 17.04 -17.90 5.94
CA ASN A 56 17.09 -18.66 7.17
C ASN A 56 17.92 -17.88 8.19
N ASP A 57 17.40 -16.74 8.62
CA ASP A 57 17.76 -16.16 9.92
C ASP A 57 17.22 -17.10 11.00
N LYS A 58 17.94 -18.20 11.22
CA LYS A 58 17.71 -19.05 12.36
C LYS A 58 18.20 -18.32 13.60
N ASP A 59 17.23 -17.75 14.31
CA ASP A 59 17.27 -17.37 15.72
C ASP A 59 18.34 -18.13 16.52
N ASN A 60 19.50 -17.50 16.70
CA ASN A 60 20.33 -17.74 17.86
C ASN A 60 19.79 -16.85 18.99
N LYS A 61 18.77 -17.35 19.70
CA LYS A 61 18.52 -16.91 21.08
C LYS A 61 19.68 -17.37 21.96
N ARG A 62 20.78 -16.61 21.95
CA ARG A 62 21.73 -16.47 23.06
C ARG A 62 22.30 -15.06 23.02
N ASP A 63 21.89 -14.29 24.02
CA ASP A 63 22.61 -13.18 24.66
C ASP A 63 23.35 -12.18 23.75
N THR A 64 22.76 -10.99 23.68
CA THR A 64 23.47 -9.70 23.68
C THR A 64 24.61 -9.56 22.68
N GLU A 65 24.27 -9.36 21.41
CA GLU A 65 25.06 -8.46 20.58
C GLU A 65 24.12 -7.69 19.66
N ILE A 66 23.79 -6.50 20.12
CA ILE A 66 23.10 -5.48 19.34
C ILE A 66 24.02 -5.15 18.16
N THR A 67 23.76 -5.74 17.00
CA THR A 67 24.44 -5.35 15.77
C THR A 67 24.08 -3.89 15.46
N PRO A 68 25.03 -3.03 15.06
CA PRO A 68 24.74 -1.63 14.75
C PRO A 68 23.66 -1.48 13.67
N ASP A 69 23.53 -2.48 12.79
CA ASP A 69 22.54 -2.50 11.72
C ASP A 69 21.10 -2.73 12.23
N THR A 70 20.88 -3.53 13.28
CA THR A 70 19.51 -3.72 13.81
C THR A 70 18.98 -2.50 14.56
N VAL A 71 19.85 -1.76 15.26
CA VAL A 71 19.47 -0.48 15.89
C VAL A 71 19.20 0.58 14.85
N THR A 72 20.03 0.65 13.81
CA THR A 72 19.83 1.59 12.70
C THR A 72 18.49 1.32 12.01
N ILE A 73 18.20 0.07 11.65
CA ILE A 73 16.92 -0.32 11.02
C ILE A 73 15.73 -0.05 11.95
N GLN A 74 15.84 -0.30 13.25
CA GLN A 74 14.75 -0.01 14.20
C GLN A 74 14.52 1.49 14.36
N SER A 75 15.59 2.30 14.36
CA SER A 75 15.52 3.75 14.43
C SER A 75 14.93 4.37 13.16
N GLU A 76 15.31 3.87 11.99
CA GLU A 76 14.76 4.29 10.69
C GLU A 76 13.28 3.91 10.58
N ASN A 77 12.90 2.70 11.01
CA ASN A 77 11.49 2.31 11.06
C ASN A 77 10.68 3.17 12.02
N ALA A 78 11.25 3.57 13.16
CA ALA A 78 10.58 4.48 14.10
C ALA A 78 10.40 5.88 13.48
N ALA A 79 11.44 6.41 12.83
CA ALA A 79 11.38 7.70 12.14
C ALA A 79 10.36 7.70 10.99
N LEU A 80 10.38 6.65 10.16
CA LEU A 80 9.43 6.48 9.05
C LEU A 80 7.98 6.35 9.53
N ARG A 81 7.75 5.69 10.68
CA ARG A 81 6.41 5.61 11.28
C ARG A 81 5.93 6.97 11.79
N ALA A 82 6.80 7.73 12.45
CA ALA A 82 6.48 9.10 12.89
C ALA A 82 6.19 10.02 11.70
N GLU A 83 6.98 9.94 10.63
CA GLU A 83 6.73 10.70 9.40
C GLU A 83 5.40 10.31 8.76
N ASN A 84 5.08 9.02 8.68
CA ASN A 84 3.79 8.55 8.18
C ASN A 84 2.61 9.08 9.02
N GLU A 85 2.75 9.15 10.34
CA GLU A 85 1.72 9.70 11.22
C GLU A 85 1.52 11.20 10.97
N VAL A 86 2.60 11.97 10.87
CA VAL A 86 2.55 13.41 10.55
C VAL A 86 1.91 13.64 9.17
N LEU A 87 2.30 12.87 8.17
CA LEU A 87 1.74 12.99 6.81
C LEU A 87 0.25 12.66 6.78
N ARG A 88 -0.18 11.64 7.52
CA ARG A 88 -1.61 11.30 7.65
C ARG A 88 -2.40 12.42 8.33
N GLU A 89 -1.84 13.03 9.37
CA GLU A 89 -2.51 14.16 10.04
C GLU A 89 -2.57 15.39 9.13
N MET A 90 -1.49 15.70 8.40
CA MET A 90 -1.51 16.76 7.39
C MET A 90 -2.56 16.54 6.32
N LEU A 91 -2.69 15.30 5.82
CA LEU A 91 -3.74 14.95 4.85
C LEU A 91 -5.13 15.18 5.45
N ARG A 92 -5.36 14.73 6.68
CA ARG A 92 -6.64 14.93 7.37
C ARG A 92 -6.99 16.41 7.50
N ILE A 93 -6.04 17.25 7.90
CA ILE A 93 -6.24 18.70 8.01
C ILE A 93 -6.57 19.31 6.64
N ARG A 94 -5.86 18.89 5.58
CA ARG A 94 -6.11 19.38 4.21
C ARG A 94 -7.47 18.97 3.68
N GLU A 95 -7.91 17.74 3.95
CA GLU A 95 -9.25 17.26 3.59
C GLU A 95 -10.34 18.07 4.30
N GLU A 96 -10.16 18.38 5.59
CA GLU A 96 -11.09 19.24 6.32
C GLU A 96 -11.16 20.64 5.72
N GLN A 97 -10.02 21.27 5.46
CA GLN A 97 -9.98 22.58 4.80
C GLN A 97 -10.70 22.56 3.45
N LEU A 98 -10.53 21.50 2.67
CA LEU A 98 -11.20 21.37 1.39
C LEU A 98 -12.72 21.26 1.56
N ARG A 99 -13.20 20.51 2.57
CA ARG A 99 -14.63 20.45 2.91
C ARG A 99 -15.18 21.82 3.30
N GLU A 100 -14.50 22.52 4.21
CA GLU A 100 -14.91 23.87 4.64
C GLU A 100 -15.02 24.84 3.45
N HIS A 101 -14.04 24.81 2.54
CA HIS A 101 -14.08 25.61 1.32
C HIS A 101 -15.24 25.23 0.39
N GLN A 102 -15.51 23.94 0.20
CA GLN A 102 -16.65 23.48 -0.60
C GLN A 102 -17.98 23.92 0.00
N GLU A 103 -18.13 23.85 1.33
CA GLU A 103 -19.31 24.33 2.04
C GLU A 103 -19.48 25.84 1.85
N GLN A 104 -18.41 26.62 2.02
CA GLN A 104 -18.43 28.08 1.77
C GLN A 104 -18.83 28.41 0.33
N GLU A 105 -18.26 27.72 -0.66
CA GLU A 105 -18.64 27.91 -2.07
C GLU A 105 -20.11 27.58 -2.32
N SER A 106 -20.60 26.49 -1.74
CA SER A 106 -22.02 26.10 -1.87
C SER A 106 -22.95 27.14 -1.26
N TRP A 107 -22.58 27.71 -0.10
CA TRP A 107 -23.32 28.76 0.56
C TRP A 107 -23.34 30.05 -0.25
N LEU A 108 -22.18 30.45 -0.81
CA LEU A 108 -22.07 31.62 -1.68
C LEU A 108 -22.90 31.45 -2.96
N ARG A 109 -22.89 30.26 -3.57
CA ARG A 109 -23.74 29.95 -4.73
C ARG A 109 -25.21 30.08 -4.40
N GLN A 110 -25.67 29.45 -3.32
CA GLN A 110 -27.07 29.58 -2.87
C GLN A 110 -27.47 31.04 -2.61
N ARG A 111 -26.55 31.82 -2.02
CA ARG A 111 -26.78 33.23 -1.78
C ARG A 111 -26.90 34.01 -3.08
N LEU A 112 -26.03 33.73 -4.06
CA LEU A 112 -26.08 34.34 -5.39
C LEU A 112 -27.40 34.02 -6.10
N ASP A 113 -27.81 32.75 -6.13
CA ASP A 113 -29.08 32.29 -6.72
C ASP A 113 -30.28 33.02 -6.09
N SER A 114 -30.27 33.20 -4.76
CA SER A 114 -31.34 33.92 -4.05
C SER A 114 -31.42 35.40 -4.42
N LEU A 115 -30.28 36.04 -4.69
CA LEU A 115 -30.22 37.43 -5.15
C LEU A 115 -30.67 37.55 -6.60
N GLU A 116 -30.22 36.63 -7.46
CA GLU A 116 -30.62 36.57 -8.87
C GLU A 116 -32.14 36.37 -9.00
N ALA A 117 -32.72 35.44 -8.23
CA ALA A 117 -34.16 35.22 -8.20
C ALA A 117 -34.96 36.45 -7.74
N ARG A 118 -34.37 37.33 -6.91
CA ARG A 118 -34.99 38.57 -6.44
C ARG A 118 -34.86 39.72 -7.45
N LEU A 119 -33.79 39.73 -8.24
CA LEU A 119 -33.53 40.75 -9.26
C LEU A 119 -34.26 40.48 -10.58
N LEU A 120 -34.51 39.22 -10.90
CA LEU A 120 -35.32 38.85 -12.07
C LEU A 120 -36.80 39.20 -11.80
N PRO A 121 -37.44 40.00 -12.66
CA PRO A 121 -38.85 40.32 -12.49
C PRO A 121 -39.66 39.04 -12.59
N SER A 122 -40.40 38.70 -11.52
CA SER A 122 -41.41 37.65 -11.55
C SER A 122 -42.30 37.83 -12.78
N PRO A 123 -42.66 36.74 -13.49
CA PRO A 123 -43.56 36.83 -14.65
C PRO A 123 -44.93 37.48 -14.29
N SER A 124 -45.27 37.59 -13.01
CA SER A 124 -46.46 38.34 -12.55
C SER A 124 -46.38 39.85 -12.80
N ALA A 125 -45.18 40.43 -12.95
CA ALA A 125 -45.03 41.84 -13.27
C ALA A 125 -45.69 42.18 -14.61
N LYS A 126 -45.67 41.26 -15.59
CA LYS A 126 -46.36 41.46 -16.88
C LYS A 126 -47.88 41.55 -16.71
N SER A 127 -48.46 40.81 -15.77
CA SER A 127 -49.91 40.88 -15.45
C SER A 127 -50.30 42.14 -14.68
N TRP A 128 -49.39 42.71 -13.90
CA TRP A 128 -49.66 43.95 -13.16
C TRP A 128 -49.58 45.17 -14.09
N TRP A 129 -48.55 45.25 -14.93
CA TRP A 129 -48.41 46.33 -15.92
C TRP A 129 -49.48 46.24 -17.02
N SER A 130 -49.90 45.06 -17.45
CA SER A 130 -50.98 44.91 -18.44
C SER A 130 -52.35 45.34 -17.91
N ARG A 131 -52.61 45.24 -16.59
CA ARG A 131 -53.86 45.72 -15.99
C ARG A 131 -53.87 47.23 -15.73
N ILE A 132 -52.70 47.86 -15.56
CA ILE A 132 -52.60 49.31 -15.35
C ILE A 132 -52.49 50.08 -16.68
N PHE A 133 -51.84 49.51 -17.70
CA PHE A 133 -51.60 50.19 -18.98
C PHE A 133 -52.34 49.56 -20.18
N GLY A 134 -52.89 48.36 -20.03
CA GLY A 134 -53.64 47.65 -21.07
C GLY A 134 -55.15 47.76 -20.87
N SER A 135 -55.68 48.98 -20.97
CA SER A 135 -57.09 49.19 -21.28
C SER A 135 -57.20 50.34 -22.28
N LYS A 136 -57.30 49.98 -23.55
CA LYS A 136 -57.85 50.78 -24.66
C LYS A 136 -57.97 49.88 -25.88
N GLY A 137 -59.21 49.62 -26.29
CA GLY A 137 -59.58 48.79 -27.43
C GLY A 137 -60.84 48.01 -27.13
#